data_AF-A0A428SPN3-F1
#
_entry.id   AF-A0A428SPN3-F1
#
_cell.length_a   1.000
_cell.length_b   1.000
_cell.length_c   1.000
_cell.angle_alpha   90.00
_cell.angle_beta   90.00
_cell.angle_gamma   90.00
#
_symmetry.space_group_name_H-M   'P 1'
#
loop_
_entity.id
_entity.type
_entity.pdbx_description
1 polymer ?
#
loop_
_entity_poly.entity_id
_entity_poly.type
_entity_poly.pdbx_seq_one_letter_code
_entity_poly.pdbx_strand_id
1 'polypeptide(L)'
;MAINWAQVLQLVSLLAATHSSGRVSVDSLVSSQLRTHRWFRAWDFGRKYGPFVVTGSGLGFLGAALLDGINSPTFGFNVAASLSMGLVVVYTVFVVFPVNDQLLEAHSKLTSHKKSDDDSQTTEEIRSLAAAWKTADLKRTLLSTFAALAGLVAACKQ
;
A
#
# COMPACT_ATOMS: atom_id res chain seq x y z
N MET A 1 -2.01 -28.78 -24.54
CA MET A 1 -2.28 -28.33 -23.15
C MET A 1 -2.60 -26.84 -23.23
N ALA A 2 -3.82 -26.41 -22.92
CA ALA A 2 -4.20 -24.99 -22.97
C ALA A 2 -3.79 -24.32 -21.64
N ILE A 3 -3.25 -23.10 -21.70
CA ILE A 3 -2.88 -22.33 -20.51
C ILE A 3 -4.16 -21.84 -19.82
N ASN A 4 -4.29 -22.09 -18.51
CA ASN A 4 -5.36 -21.52 -17.69
C ASN A 4 -5.02 -20.06 -17.35
N TRP A 5 -5.47 -19.13 -18.19
CA TRP A 5 -5.21 -17.70 -18.02
C TRP A 5 -5.82 -17.10 -16.75
N ALA A 6 -6.94 -17.62 -16.25
CA ALA A 6 -7.53 -17.15 -15.00
C ALA A 6 -6.60 -17.42 -13.81
N GLN A 7 -6.05 -18.62 -13.76
CA GLN A 7 -5.07 -19.01 -12.74
C GLN A 7 -3.78 -18.18 -12.84
N VAL A 8 -3.28 -17.93 -14.06
CA VAL A 8 -2.10 -17.09 -14.27
C VAL A 8 -2.34 -15.67 -13.74
N LEU A 9 -3.45 -15.04 -14.12
CA LEU A 9 -3.79 -13.69 -13.67
C LEU A 9 -3.95 -13.62 -12.16
N GLN A 10 -4.60 -14.62 -11.56
CA GLN A 10 -4.78 -14.69 -10.11
C GLN A 10 -3.45 -14.82 -9.37
N LEU A 11 -2.54 -15.69 -9.80
CA LEU A 11 -1.24 -15.90 -9.15
C LEU A 11 -0.35 -14.66 -9.27
N VAL A 12 -0.30 -14.02 -10.44
CA VAL A 12 0.44 -12.76 -10.63
C VAL A 12 -0.13 -11.65 -9.75
N SER A 13 -1.46 -11.56 -9.64
CA SER A 13 -2.14 -10.58 -8.79
C SER A 13 -1.89 -10.84 -7.31
N LEU A 14 -1.87 -12.10 -6.89
CA LEU A 14 -1.54 -12.51 -5.53
C LEU A 14 -0.11 -12.13 -5.14
N LEU A 15 0.85 -12.36 -6.04
CA LEU A 15 2.24 -11.94 -5.83
C LEU A 15 2.34 -10.42 -5.66
N ALA A 16 1.67 -9.66 -6.53
CA ALA A 16 1.64 -8.20 -6.45
C ALA A 16 0.97 -7.68 -5.16
N ALA A 17 -0.16 -8.26 -4.77
CA ALA A 17 -0.88 -7.91 -3.54
C ALA A 17 -0.03 -8.24 -2.28
N THR A 18 0.61 -9.40 -2.26
CA THR A 18 1.50 -9.82 -1.15
C THR A 18 2.74 -8.94 -1.06
N HIS A 19 3.32 -8.55 -2.20
CA HIS A 19 4.43 -7.60 -2.20
C HIS A 19 4.01 -6.24 -1.64
N SER A 20 2.77 -5.81 -1.92
CA SER A 20 2.22 -4.56 -1.39
C SER A 20 1.96 -4.58 0.13
N SER A 21 1.72 -5.76 0.73
CA SER A 21 1.51 -5.93 2.17
C SER A 21 2.81 -6.13 2.97
N GLY A 22 3.90 -6.53 2.32
CA GLY A 22 5.18 -6.92 2.92
C GLY A 22 6.02 -5.84 3.61
N ARG A 23 5.45 -4.70 4.02
CA ARG A 23 6.16 -3.64 4.77
C ARG A 23 5.64 -3.39 6.19
N VAL A 24 5.03 -4.40 6.82
CA VAL A 24 4.67 -4.37 8.25
C VAL A 24 5.91 -4.35 9.18
N SER A 25 7.12 -4.50 8.65
CA SER A 25 8.34 -4.48 9.46
C SER A 25 9.41 -3.63 8.81
N VAL A 26 9.74 -2.51 9.45
CA VAL A 26 11.09 -2.09 9.88
C VAL A 26 10.91 -0.65 10.38
N ASP A 27 10.89 -0.45 11.69
CA ASP A 27 11.58 0.69 12.33
C ASP A 27 11.21 0.74 13.82
N SER A 28 12.02 0.06 14.63
CA SER A 28 12.07 0.31 16.08
C SER A 28 13.44 0.76 16.59
N LEU A 29 14.51 0.87 15.77
CA LEU A 29 15.87 1.01 16.32
C LEU A 29 16.87 1.88 15.53
N VAL A 30 16.47 2.94 14.83
CA VAL A 30 17.45 3.83 14.14
C VAL A 30 17.14 5.32 14.36
N SER A 31 18.22 6.13 14.44
CA SER A 31 18.23 7.58 14.70
C SER A 31 17.25 8.40 13.85
N SER A 32 16.85 9.58 14.34
CA SER A 32 15.81 10.44 13.73
C SER A 32 16.07 10.79 12.25
N GLN A 33 17.29 11.15 11.87
CA GLN A 33 17.63 11.53 10.49
C GLN A 33 17.60 10.35 9.49
N LEU A 34 18.03 9.16 9.91
CA LEU A 34 17.97 7.98 9.05
C LEU A 34 16.52 7.51 8.83
N ARG A 35 15.63 7.75 9.80
CA ARG A 35 14.19 7.44 9.66
C ARG A 35 13.52 8.31 8.61
N THR A 36 13.78 9.61 8.58
CA THR A 36 13.20 10.52 7.56
C THR A 36 13.68 10.18 6.16
N HIS A 37 14.96 9.87 5.97
CA HIS A 37 15.48 9.49 4.65
C HIS A 37 14.90 8.15 4.16
N ARG A 38 14.74 7.16 5.05
CA ARG A 38 14.07 5.88 4.74
C ARG A 38 12.59 6.07 4.44
N TRP A 39 11.89 6.89 5.23
CA TRP A 39 10.50 7.25 4.97
C TRP A 39 10.35 7.92 3.61
N PHE A 40 11.19 8.90 3.28
CA PHE A 40 11.13 9.62 2.00
C PHE A 40 11.38 8.68 0.82
N ARG A 41 12.35 7.78 0.94
CA ARG A 41 12.60 6.74 -0.08
C ARG A 41 11.44 5.75 -0.20
N ALA A 42 10.84 5.35 0.92
CA ALA A 42 9.68 4.47 0.93
C ALA A 42 8.45 5.14 0.32
N TRP A 43 8.25 6.43 0.60
CA TRP A 43 7.23 7.29 0.05
C TRP A 43 7.39 7.46 -1.47
N ASP A 44 8.58 7.86 -1.92
CA ASP A 44 8.85 8.12 -3.35
C ASP A 44 8.66 6.85 -4.20
N PHE A 45 9.17 5.71 -3.70
CA PHE A 45 8.91 4.42 -4.31
C PHE A 45 7.42 4.06 -4.32
N GLY A 46 6.74 4.24 -3.19
CA GLY A 46 5.31 3.95 -3.04
C GLY A 46 4.43 4.78 -3.96
N ARG A 47 4.76 6.06 -4.13
CA ARG A 47 4.07 6.98 -5.05
C ARG A 47 4.27 6.59 -6.51
N LYS A 48 5.49 6.20 -6.90
CA LYS A 48 5.83 5.88 -8.29
C LYS A 48 5.32 4.51 -8.74
N TYR A 49 5.45 3.49 -7.89
CA TYR A 49 5.16 2.09 -8.26
C TYR A 49 3.86 1.57 -7.64
N GLY A 50 3.40 2.14 -6.52
CA GLY A 50 2.20 1.71 -5.82
C GLY A 50 0.94 1.71 -6.68
N PRO A 51 0.64 2.77 -7.47
CA PRO A 51 -0.55 2.78 -8.33
C PRO A 51 -0.59 1.62 -9.32
N PHE A 52 0.55 1.26 -9.92
CA PHE A 52 0.64 0.15 -10.87
C PHE A 52 0.45 -1.20 -10.19
N VAL A 53 1.07 -1.40 -9.03
CA VAL A 53 0.94 -2.64 -8.25
C VAL A 53 -0.49 -2.83 -7.78
N VAL A 54 -1.10 -1.79 -7.19
CA VAL A 54 -2.45 -1.88 -6.62
C VAL A 54 -3.52 -2.00 -7.70
N THR A 55 -3.45 -1.16 -8.73
CA THR A 55 -4.43 -1.19 -9.84
C THR A 55 -4.26 -2.46 -10.67
N GLY A 56 -3.02 -2.84 -11.00
CA GLY A 56 -2.73 -4.02 -11.80
C GLY A 56 -3.19 -5.32 -11.11
N SER A 57 -2.92 -5.46 -9.82
CA SER A 57 -3.40 -6.62 -9.04
C SER A 57 -4.92 -6.63 -8.87
N GLY A 58 -5.56 -5.47 -8.65
CA GLY A 58 -7.01 -5.36 -8.62
C GLY A 58 -7.65 -5.81 -9.94
N LEU A 59 -7.17 -5.27 -11.07
CA LEU A 59 -7.64 -5.66 -12.40
C LEU A 59 -7.36 -7.13 -12.72
N GLY A 60 -6.23 -7.67 -12.29
CA GLY A 60 -5.89 -9.07 -12.51
C GLY A 60 -6.78 -10.03 -11.71
N PHE A 61 -7.14 -9.70 -10.48
CA PHE A 61 -8.14 -10.46 -9.72
C PHE A 61 -9.53 -10.37 -10.36
N LEU A 62 -9.95 -9.18 -10.80
CA LEU A 62 -11.23 -9.02 -11.50
C LEU A 62 -11.24 -9.83 -12.81
N GLY A 63 -10.16 -9.77 -13.58
CA GLY A 63 -9.99 -10.55 -14.81
C GLY A 63 -10.06 -12.05 -14.54
N ALA A 64 -9.40 -12.54 -13.49
CA ALA A 64 -9.47 -13.94 -13.08
C ALA A 64 -10.91 -14.35 -12.73
N ALA A 65 -11.65 -13.53 -11.97
CA ALA A 65 -13.06 -13.79 -11.64
C ALA A 65 -13.94 -13.87 -12.89
N LEU A 66 -13.76 -12.93 -13.83
CA LEU A 66 -14.56 -12.88 -15.06
C LEU A 66 -14.27 -14.08 -15.99
N LEU A 67 -13.01 -14.54 -16.04
CA LEU A 67 -12.62 -15.71 -16.83
C LEU A 67 -13.11 -17.03 -16.21
N ASP A 68 -13.05 -17.18 -14.89
CA ASP A 68 -13.54 -18.37 -14.17
C ASP A 68 -15.08 -18.44 -14.14
N GLY A 69 -15.76 -17.29 -14.21
CA GLY A 69 -17.21 -17.17 -14.25
C GLY A 69 -17.88 -17.29 -12.87
N ILE A 70 -19.14 -16.86 -12.79
CA ILE A 70 -19.88 -16.70 -11.52
C ILE A 70 -20.12 -18.01 -10.76
N ASN A 71 -20.11 -19.14 -11.47
CA ASN A 71 -20.33 -20.46 -10.89
C ASN A 71 -19.05 -21.07 -10.29
N SER A 72 -17.90 -20.42 -10.47
CA SER A 72 -16.64 -20.90 -9.92
C SER A 72 -16.56 -20.71 -8.40
N PRO A 73 -16.03 -21.68 -7.63
CA PRO A 73 -15.79 -21.51 -6.20
C PRO A 73 -14.76 -20.42 -5.87
N THR A 74 -13.97 -19.95 -6.85
CA THR A 74 -12.96 -18.89 -6.70
C THR A 74 -13.53 -17.48 -6.95
N PHE A 75 -14.69 -17.37 -7.62
CA PHE A 75 -15.25 -16.11 -8.11
C PHE A 75 -15.37 -15.06 -7.00
N GLY A 76 -16.07 -15.40 -5.91
CA GLY A 76 -16.32 -14.47 -4.81
C GLY A 76 -15.04 -13.98 -4.14
N PHE A 77 -14.02 -14.84 -4.04
CA PHE A 77 -12.73 -14.48 -3.44
C PHE A 77 -11.91 -13.55 -4.35
N ASN A 78 -11.89 -13.81 -5.66
CA ASN A 78 -11.24 -12.94 -6.63
C ASN A 78 -11.94 -11.56 -6.71
N VAL A 79 -13.28 -11.50 -6.66
CA VAL A 79 -14.02 -10.23 -6.56
C VAL A 79 -13.70 -9.48 -5.27
N ALA A 80 -13.71 -10.17 -4.13
CA ALA A 80 -13.37 -9.55 -2.84
C ALA A 80 -11.94 -9.00 -2.82
N ALA A 81 -10.97 -9.73 -3.40
CA ALA A 81 -9.59 -9.28 -3.54
C ALA A 81 -9.51 -8.03 -4.43
N SER A 82 -10.19 -8.02 -5.58
CA SER A 82 -10.26 -6.86 -6.47
C SER A 82 -10.85 -5.63 -5.78
N LEU A 83 -11.99 -5.77 -5.11
CA LEU A 83 -12.64 -4.68 -4.39
C LEU A 83 -11.74 -4.12 -3.29
N SER A 84 -11.04 -4.99 -2.58
CA SER A 84 -10.11 -4.60 -1.52
C SER A 84 -8.93 -3.80 -2.07
N MET A 85 -8.37 -4.19 -3.22
CA MET A 85 -7.34 -3.39 -3.91
C MET A 85 -7.91 -2.06 -4.43
N GLY A 86 -9.16 -2.03 -4.91
CA GLY A 86 -9.85 -0.78 -5.24
C GLY A 86 -9.96 0.17 -4.04
N LEU A 87 -10.32 -0.36 -2.86
CA LEU A 87 -10.37 0.41 -1.62
C LEU A 87 -8.98 0.91 -1.19
N VAL A 88 -7.91 0.14 -1.43
CA VAL A 88 -6.53 0.63 -1.21
C VAL A 88 -6.26 1.88 -2.03
N VAL A 89 -6.66 1.92 -3.30
CA VAL A 89 -6.49 3.11 -4.17
C VAL A 89 -7.24 4.31 -3.58
N VAL A 90 -8.54 4.14 -3.32
CA VAL A 90 -9.40 5.20 -2.78
C VAL A 90 -8.83 5.72 -1.46
N TYR A 91 -8.52 4.83 -0.52
CA TYR A 91 -7.95 5.20 0.77
C TYR A 91 -6.61 5.92 0.64
N THR A 92 -5.77 5.49 -0.29
CA THR A 92 -4.46 6.11 -0.53
C THR A 92 -4.61 7.55 -1.03
N VAL A 93 -5.49 7.77 -2.00
CA VAL A 93 -5.71 9.11 -2.59
C VAL A 93 -6.32 10.08 -1.58
N PHE A 94 -7.33 9.65 -0.82
CA PHE A 94 -8.08 10.57 0.05
C PHE A 94 -7.51 10.71 1.46
N VAL A 95 -6.72 9.75 1.95
CA VAL A 95 -6.22 9.78 3.34
C VAL A 95 -4.69 9.83 3.41
N VAL A 96 -4.00 9.02 2.60
CA VAL A 96 -2.54 8.91 2.70
C VAL A 96 -1.83 10.07 1.99
N PHE A 97 -2.32 10.50 0.82
CA PHE A 97 -1.71 11.62 0.08
C PHE A 97 -1.73 12.94 0.86
N PRO A 98 -2.85 13.39 1.47
CA PRO A 98 -2.86 14.64 2.24
C PRO A 98 -1.85 14.63 3.40
N VAL A 99 -1.73 13.51 4.12
CA VAL A 99 -0.76 13.37 5.23
C VAL A 99 0.68 13.41 4.72
N ASN A 100 0.95 12.79 3.57
CA ASN A 100 2.26 12.85 2.95
C ASN A 100 2.63 14.26 2.49
N ASP A 101 1.69 15.00 1.89
CA ASP A 101 1.95 16.36 1.42
C ASP A 101 2.29 17.29 2.60
N GLN A 102 1.60 17.14 3.74
CA GLN A 102 1.93 17.86 4.98
C GLN A 102 3.31 17.46 5.53
N LEU A 103 3.67 16.17 5.51
CA LEU A 103 5.00 15.70 5.92
C LEU A 103 6.12 16.25 5.04
N LEU A 104 5.89 16.32 3.72
CA LEU A 104 6.85 16.87 2.77
C LEU A 104 7.05 18.37 2.99
N GLU A 105 5.96 19.10 3.23
CA GLU A 105 6.00 20.52 3.52
C GLU A 105 6.78 20.79 4.82
N ALA A 106 6.43 20.09 5.91
CA ALA A 106 7.12 20.21 7.21
C ALA A 106 8.61 19.85 7.10
N HIS A 107 8.95 18.80 6.36
CA HIS A 107 10.34 18.41 6.12
C HIS A 107 11.10 19.46 5.30
N SER A 108 10.47 20.05 4.28
CA SER A 108 11.08 21.11 3.46
C SER A 108 11.41 22.35 4.28
N LYS A 109 10.50 22.75 5.18
CA LYS A 109 10.68 23.87 6.11
C LYS A 109 11.87 23.63 7.05
N LEU A 110 11.94 22.46 7.67
CA LEU A 110 13.05 22.06 8.56
C LEU A 110 14.40 22.06 7.83
N THR A 111 14.42 21.65 6.55
CA THR A 111 15.66 21.62 5.76
C THR A 111 16.10 23.02 5.32
N SER A 112 15.14 23.94 5.07
CA SER A 112 15.42 25.33 4.70
C SER A 112 15.81 26.23 5.88
N HIS A 113 15.28 25.99 7.08
CA HIS A 113 15.53 26.78 8.29
C HIS A 113 16.63 26.17 9.16
N LYS A 114 17.87 26.13 8.66
CA LYS A 114 19.01 25.61 9.44
C LYS A 114 19.52 26.55 10.56
N LYS A 115 18.73 27.51 11.07
CA LYS A 115 19.24 28.54 12.03
C LYS A 115 18.20 29.41 12.79
N SER A 116 17.10 28.87 13.32
CA SER A 116 16.16 29.66 14.15
C SER A 116 15.69 28.88 15.38
N ASP A 117 15.46 29.57 16.50
CA ASP A 117 15.06 29.06 17.83
C ASP A 117 13.71 28.28 17.88
N ASP A 118 13.08 28.03 16.74
CA ASP A 118 11.76 27.38 16.59
C ASP A 118 11.84 25.86 16.27
N ASP A 119 13.03 25.28 16.45
CA ASP A 119 13.33 23.87 16.14
C ASP A 119 12.49 22.88 16.96
N SER A 120 12.03 23.27 18.16
CA SER A 120 11.27 22.39 19.05
C SER A 120 9.82 22.18 18.60
N GLN A 121 9.14 23.22 18.09
CA GLN A 121 7.78 23.13 17.56
C GLN A 121 7.73 22.32 16.27
N THR A 122 8.67 22.57 15.36
CA THR A 122 8.76 21.86 14.06
C THR A 122 8.99 20.35 14.26
N THR A 123 9.74 19.97 15.29
CA THR A 123 10.02 18.56 15.60
C THR A 123 8.80 17.81 16.13
N GLU A 124 7.94 18.45 16.94
CA GLU A 124 6.72 17.85 17.47
C GLU A 124 5.65 17.68 16.37
N GLU A 125 5.51 18.68 15.50
CA GLU A 125 4.62 18.63 14.35
C GLU A 125 4.98 17.44 13.42
N ILE A 126 6.26 17.31 13.07
CA ILE A 126 6.76 16.16 12.26
C ILE A 126 6.48 14.83 12.94
N ARG A 127 6.64 14.74 14.28
CA ARG A 127 6.37 13.52 15.04
C ARG A 127 4.88 13.15 14.99
N SER A 128 3.99 14.12 15.15
CA SER A 128 2.54 13.91 15.08
C SER A 128 2.09 13.46 13.69
N LEU A 129 2.63 14.09 12.64
CA LEU A 129 2.35 13.75 11.25
C LEU A 129 2.90 12.36 10.88
N ALA A 130 4.09 12.01 11.36
CA ALA A 130 4.66 10.68 11.17
C ALA A 130 3.83 9.59 11.86
N ALA A 131 3.27 9.87 13.03
CA ALA A 131 2.34 8.97 13.71
C ALA A 131 1.03 8.80 12.90
N ALA A 132 0.44 9.91 12.43
CA ALA A 132 -0.74 9.89 11.56
C ALA A 132 -0.50 9.10 10.28
N TRP A 133 0.66 9.29 9.64
CA TRP A 133 1.08 8.53 8.47
C TRP A 133 1.19 7.04 8.78
N LYS A 134 1.83 6.66 9.89
CA LYS A 134 1.96 5.25 10.29
C LYS A 134 0.61 4.60 10.51
N THR A 135 -0.34 5.30 11.15
CA THR A 135 -1.71 4.81 11.32
C THR A 135 -2.42 4.67 9.97
N ALA A 136 -2.25 5.62 9.05
CA ALA A 136 -2.85 5.54 7.73
C ALA A 136 -2.25 4.39 6.90
N ASP A 137 -0.93 4.23 6.94
CA ASP A 137 -0.22 3.17 6.22
C ASP A 137 -0.57 1.78 6.77
N LEU A 138 -0.79 1.65 8.08
CA LEU A 138 -1.28 0.41 8.70
C LEU A 138 -2.65 0.02 8.12
N LYS A 139 -3.60 0.96 8.07
CA LYS A 139 -4.95 0.69 7.51
C LYS A 139 -4.88 0.31 6.03
N ARG A 140 -4.05 0.99 5.24
CA ARG A 140 -3.77 0.65 3.84
C ARG A 140 -3.22 -0.77 3.71
N THR A 141 -2.27 -1.13 4.58
CA THR A 141 -1.63 -2.46 4.59
C THR A 141 -2.59 -3.56 4.99
N LEU A 142 -3.52 -3.30 5.92
CA LEU A 142 -4.58 -4.24 6.29
C LEU A 142 -5.49 -4.56 5.09
N LEU A 143 -5.86 -3.56 4.28
CA LEU A 143 -6.66 -3.77 3.08
C LEU A 143 -5.91 -4.61 2.03
N SER A 144 -4.64 -4.31 1.77
CA SER A 144 -3.77 -5.13 0.90
C SER A 144 -3.61 -6.56 1.41
N THR A 145 -3.51 -6.73 2.74
CA THR A 145 -3.38 -8.05 3.37
C THR A 145 -4.67 -8.85 3.22
N PHE A 146 -5.83 -8.22 3.39
CA PHE A 146 -7.12 -8.86 3.14
C PHE A 146 -7.26 -9.30 1.68
N ALA A 147 -6.84 -8.45 0.73
CA ALA A 147 -6.81 -8.82 -0.69
C ALA A 147 -5.90 -10.03 -0.96
N ALA A 148 -4.71 -10.06 -0.37
CA ALA A 148 -3.78 -11.18 -0.49
C ALA A 148 -4.35 -12.47 0.12
N LEU A 149 -4.99 -12.40 1.29
CA LEU A 149 -5.65 -13.56 1.91
C LEU A 149 -6.81 -14.08 1.06
N ALA A 150 -7.66 -13.19 0.54
CA ALA A 150 -8.74 -13.58 -0.36
C ALA A 150 -8.20 -14.26 -1.63
N GLY A 151 -7.18 -13.68 -2.26
CA GLY A 151 -6.51 -14.26 -3.44
C GLY A 151 -5.82 -15.60 -3.14
N LEU A 152 -5.26 -15.77 -1.95
CA LEU A 152 -4.66 -17.04 -1.50
C LEU A 152 -5.74 -18.11 -1.31
N VAL A 153 -6.86 -17.78 -0.68
CA VAL A 153 -7.98 -18.71 -0.52
C VAL A 153 -8.56 -19.12 -1.88
N ALA A 154 -8.65 -18.18 -2.82
CA ALA A 154 -9.02 -18.49 -4.21
C ALA A 154 -8.03 -19.49 -4.83
N ALA A 155 -6.72 -19.34 -4.58
CA ALA A 155 -5.69 -20.19 -5.18
C ALA A 155 -5.72 -21.61 -4.60
N CYS A 156 -6.09 -21.75 -3.33
CA CYS A 156 -6.25 -23.04 -2.68
C CYS A 156 -7.56 -23.76 -3.04
N LYS A 157 -8.53 -23.06 -3.63
CA LYS A 157 -9.85 -23.60 -4.03
C LYS A 157 -9.96 -23.94 -5.52
N GLN A 158 -8.85 -23.78 -6.25
CA GLN A 158 -8.75 -23.93 -7.69
C GLN A 158 -8.53 -25.39 -8.10
#